data_AF-A0A844Y980-F1
#
_entry.id   AF-A0A844Y980-F1
#
_cell.length_a   1.000
_cell.length_b   1.000
_cell.length_c   1.000
_cell.angle_alpha   90.00
_cell.angle_beta   90.00
_cell.angle_gamma   90.00
#
_symmetry.space_group_name_H-M   'P 1'
#
loop_
_entity.id
_entity.type
_entity.pdbx_description
1 polymer ?
#
loop_
_entity_poly.entity_id
_entity_poly.type
_entity_poly.pdbx_seq_one_letter_code
_entity_poly.pdbx_strand_id
1 'polypeptide(L)'
;MTSASAQMVDVQKSPHLGSRELSALILVVAWGFLSYAAATRLFGLGRDYIEYLSFYQAVPVYLSTSTQRFELGFSFAAWLFRYVINVDYPWFAFAIIATSLGIKFFLFWKYLRYPLIGAVYYLVTFYPIHEYTQVRTALGLALGYLALHLAYERRFVRAVIAIAIGATFHASVVILLPMYLAATYGRKSFPALSVVSILILAVGLSDSLRSSAISFFSDINPLLAAYAQNREFNEISIFSLNNIGLLLAIFLGFFAGWQKESRYHSLFFVISIGAILVVIGLSGVPMVAQRVKEVLYVSTIFVAHRSVFSYRNIPAVMMLWLTGGLLFYLNLHSDVLGGY
;
A
#
# COMPACT_ATOMS: atom_id res chain seq x y z
N MET A 1 66.13 -36.49 3.86
CA MET A 1 65.94 -35.04 4.07
C MET A 1 65.21 -34.49 2.86
N THR A 2 63.88 -34.44 2.95
CA THR A 2 62.95 -34.11 1.86
C THR A 2 62.41 -32.70 2.09
N SER A 3 62.86 -31.73 1.31
CA SER A 3 62.30 -30.38 1.26
C SER A 3 61.26 -30.30 0.14
N ALA A 4 60.00 -30.54 0.46
CA ALA A 4 58.88 -30.25 -0.44
C ALA A 4 58.36 -28.84 -0.09
N SER A 5 58.67 -27.89 -0.97
CA SER A 5 58.17 -26.52 -0.96
C SER A 5 56.67 -26.52 -1.27
N ALA A 6 55.84 -26.29 -0.24
CA ALA A 6 54.43 -26.01 -0.39
C ALA A 6 54.26 -24.57 -0.90
N GLN A 7 54.07 -24.40 -2.21
CA GLN A 7 53.54 -23.17 -2.78
C GLN A 7 52.07 -23.04 -2.35
N MET A 8 51.80 -22.11 -1.44
CA MET A 8 50.46 -21.60 -1.19
C MET A 8 49.99 -20.85 -2.44
N VAL A 9 49.08 -21.47 -3.18
CA VAL A 9 48.28 -20.78 -4.20
C VAL A 9 47.32 -19.86 -3.45
N ASP A 10 47.64 -18.58 -3.46
CA ASP A 10 46.78 -17.51 -2.98
C ASP A 10 45.57 -17.40 -3.93
N VAL A 11 44.48 -18.08 -3.55
CA VAL A 11 43.21 -18.00 -4.28
C VAL A 11 42.64 -16.60 -4.03
N GLN A 12 42.94 -15.68 -4.94
CA GLN A 12 42.26 -14.40 -5.06
C GLN A 12 40.74 -14.64 -5.10
N LYS A 13 40.08 -14.39 -3.97
CA LYS A 13 38.62 -14.30 -3.90
C LYS A 13 38.20 -13.13 -4.78
N SER A 14 37.63 -13.42 -5.94
CA SER A 14 37.02 -12.40 -6.78
C SER A 14 35.89 -11.70 -6.02
N PRO A 15 35.71 -10.37 -6.18
CA PRO A 15 34.71 -9.61 -5.44
C PRO A 15 33.35 -9.72 -6.13
N HIS A 16 32.82 -10.95 -6.27
CA HIS A 16 31.44 -11.12 -6.72
C HIS A 16 30.53 -10.69 -5.57
N LEU A 17 29.92 -9.51 -5.70
CA LEU A 17 28.77 -9.09 -4.91
C LEU A 17 27.77 -10.26 -4.87
N GLY A 18 27.40 -10.70 -3.67
CA GLY A 18 26.38 -11.72 -3.53
C GLY A 18 25.06 -11.26 -4.15
N SER A 19 24.22 -12.22 -4.52
CA SER A 19 22.93 -11.95 -5.19
C SER A 19 22.02 -11.03 -4.37
N ARG A 20 22.20 -10.98 -3.04
CA ARG A 20 21.43 -10.13 -2.13
C ARG A 20 21.93 -8.69 -2.10
N GLU A 21 23.23 -8.47 -2.16
CA GLU A 21 23.87 -7.17 -2.24
C GLU A 21 23.55 -6.50 -3.59
N LEU A 22 23.61 -7.26 -4.68
CA LEU A 22 23.18 -6.78 -6.00
C LEU A 22 21.70 -6.39 -6.00
N SER A 23 20.84 -7.20 -5.39
CA SER A 23 19.41 -6.88 -5.26
C SER A 23 19.19 -5.58 -4.45
N ALA A 24 19.96 -5.37 -3.38
CA ALA A 24 19.89 -4.14 -2.60
C ALA A 24 20.31 -2.92 -3.42
N LEU A 25 21.42 -3.03 -4.17
CA LEU A 25 21.88 -1.96 -5.05
C LEU A 25 20.83 -1.61 -6.10
N ILE A 26 20.25 -2.61 -6.77
CA ILE A 26 19.18 -2.39 -7.76
C ILE A 26 17.98 -1.67 -7.13
N LEU A 27 17.57 -2.06 -5.92
CA LEU A 27 16.46 -1.40 -5.22
C LEU A 27 16.80 0.05 -4.85
N VAL A 28 18.03 0.35 -4.43
CA VAL A 28 18.46 1.72 -4.11
C VAL A 28 18.49 2.60 -5.37
N VAL A 29 19.03 2.08 -6.47
CA VAL A 29 19.04 2.79 -7.77
C VAL A 29 17.60 3.02 -8.26
N ALA A 30 16.76 1.98 -8.21
CA ALA A 30 15.35 2.08 -8.57
C ALA A 30 14.61 3.09 -7.68
N TRP A 31 14.86 3.09 -6.37
CA TRP A 31 14.28 4.05 -5.43
C TRP A 31 14.59 5.49 -5.85
N GLY A 32 15.87 5.84 -6.05
CA GLY A 32 16.27 7.19 -6.41
C GLY A 32 15.66 7.64 -7.74
N PHE A 33 15.77 6.80 -8.78
CA PHE A 33 15.23 7.09 -10.11
C PHE A 33 13.70 7.24 -10.09
N LEU A 34 12.98 6.31 -9.47
CA LEU A 34 11.51 6.30 -9.47
C LEU A 34 10.93 7.41 -8.60
N SER A 35 11.57 7.75 -7.48
CA SER A 35 11.18 8.90 -6.67
C SER A 35 11.34 10.21 -7.44
N TYR A 36 12.47 10.36 -8.14
CA TYR A 36 12.70 11.52 -8.99
C TYR A 36 11.69 11.59 -10.13
N ALA A 37 11.52 10.49 -10.88
CA ALA A 37 10.58 10.42 -12.00
C ALA A 37 9.15 10.81 -11.61
N ALA A 38 8.64 10.29 -10.48
CA ALA A 38 7.31 10.63 -9.99
C ALA A 38 7.18 12.09 -9.51
N ALA A 39 8.22 12.62 -8.85
CA ALA A 39 8.23 13.99 -8.35
C ALA A 39 8.28 15.02 -9.48
N THR A 40 9.07 14.76 -10.53
CA THR A 40 9.21 15.63 -11.70
C THR A 40 8.22 15.32 -12.81
N ARG A 41 7.31 14.36 -12.60
CA ARG A 41 6.26 13.98 -13.57
C ARG A 41 6.81 13.51 -14.91
N LEU A 42 7.90 12.75 -14.88
CA LEU A 42 8.58 12.23 -16.08
C LEU A 42 7.63 11.40 -16.96
N PHE A 43 6.68 10.67 -16.36
CA PHE A 43 5.70 9.86 -17.08
C PHE A 43 4.31 10.52 -17.15
N GLY A 44 4.23 11.85 -17.04
CA GLY A 44 3.00 12.61 -17.14
C GLY A 44 2.41 13.03 -15.79
N LEU A 45 1.29 13.76 -15.86
CA LEU A 45 0.61 14.31 -14.69
C LEU A 45 -0.30 13.27 -14.05
N GLY A 46 -0.17 13.10 -12.73
CA GLY A 46 -1.13 12.31 -11.97
C GLY A 46 -2.43 13.08 -11.74
N ARG A 47 -3.54 12.35 -11.58
CA ARG A 47 -4.89 12.90 -11.39
C ARG A 47 -4.97 14.00 -10.32
N ASP A 48 -4.36 13.77 -9.14
CA ASP A 48 -4.45 14.72 -8.01
C ASP A 48 -3.27 15.73 -7.97
N TYR A 49 -2.40 15.77 -9.00
CA TYR A 49 -1.18 16.59 -8.96
C TYR A 49 -1.50 18.08 -8.83
N ILE A 50 -2.46 18.58 -9.61
CA ILE A 50 -2.81 20.00 -9.66
C ILE A 50 -3.38 20.45 -8.31
N GLU A 51 -4.17 19.60 -7.66
CA GLU A 51 -4.71 19.82 -6.33
C GLU A 51 -3.60 19.90 -5.28
N TYR A 52 -2.57 19.05 -5.36
CA TYR A 52 -1.44 19.13 -4.44
C TYR A 52 -0.58 20.35 -4.69
N LEU A 53 -0.32 20.70 -5.95
CA LEU A 53 0.47 21.88 -6.30
C LEU A 53 -0.24 23.16 -5.86
N SER A 54 -1.52 23.31 -6.20
CA SER A 54 -2.33 24.47 -5.82
C SER A 54 -2.44 24.60 -4.30
N PHE A 55 -2.65 23.50 -3.58
CA PHE A 55 -2.61 23.53 -2.12
C PHE A 55 -1.25 23.96 -1.59
N TYR A 56 -0.16 23.36 -2.08
CA TYR A 56 1.20 23.72 -1.65
C TYR A 56 1.50 25.20 -1.88
N GLN A 57 1.05 25.75 -3.01
CA GLN A 57 1.18 27.16 -3.33
C GLN A 57 0.34 28.07 -2.45
N ALA A 58 -0.81 27.59 -1.98
CA ALA A 58 -1.78 28.34 -1.17
C ALA A 58 -1.68 28.07 0.33
N VAL A 59 -0.72 27.26 0.82
CA VAL A 59 -0.59 26.96 2.26
C VAL A 59 -0.41 28.28 3.02
N PRO A 60 -1.27 28.59 4.02
CA PRO A 60 -1.17 29.84 4.76
C PRO A 60 0.11 29.87 5.61
N VAL A 61 0.62 31.08 5.86
CA VAL A 61 1.80 31.29 6.73
C VAL A 61 1.51 30.78 8.15
N TYR A 62 0.29 31.00 8.63
CA TYR A 62 -0.18 30.48 9.91
C TYR A 62 -1.00 29.20 9.70
N LEU A 63 -0.54 28.09 10.29
CA LEU A 63 -1.25 26.82 10.26
C LEU A 63 -2.61 26.96 10.97
N SER A 64 -3.69 26.86 10.19
CA SER A 64 -5.05 26.70 10.71
C SER A 64 -5.54 25.30 10.36
N THR A 65 -6.09 24.58 11.33
CA THR A 65 -6.66 23.24 11.13
C THR A 65 -8.12 23.27 10.69
N SER A 66 -8.81 24.40 10.80
CA SER A 66 -10.27 24.49 10.58
C SER A 66 -10.68 24.65 9.12
N THR A 67 -9.74 24.97 8.22
CA THR A 67 -10.02 25.27 6.80
C THR A 67 -9.25 24.39 5.81
N GLN A 68 -8.54 23.37 6.32
CA GLN A 68 -7.67 22.56 5.47
C GLN A 68 -8.42 21.42 4.78
N ARG A 69 -8.29 21.36 3.45
CA ARG A 69 -8.79 20.26 2.61
C ARG A 69 -8.08 18.93 2.89
N PHE A 70 -6.81 18.97 3.30
CA PHE A 70 -5.97 17.79 3.48
C PHE A 70 -5.69 17.51 4.95
N GLU A 71 -5.32 16.26 5.23
CA GLU A 71 -5.04 15.76 6.56
C GLU A 71 -3.84 16.48 7.20
N LEU A 72 -3.86 16.57 8.53
CA LEU A 72 -2.94 17.37 9.33
C LEU A 72 -1.45 17.09 9.01
N GLY A 73 -1.08 15.84 8.82
CA GLY A 73 0.30 15.43 8.55
C GLY A 73 0.80 15.93 7.20
N PHE A 74 -0.04 15.85 6.17
CA PHE A 74 0.30 16.38 4.85
C PHE A 74 0.38 17.90 4.86
N SER A 75 -0.60 18.56 5.47
CA SER A 75 -0.64 20.02 5.58
C SER A 75 0.55 20.58 6.37
N PHE A 76 0.91 19.92 7.48
CA PHE A 76 2.10 20.28 8.26
C PHE A 76 3.38 20.07 7.47
N ALA A 77 3.52 18.94 6.75
CA ALA A 77 4.69 18.68 5.92
C ALA A 77 4.82 19.72 4.79
N ALA A 78 3.71 20.07 4.13
CA ALA A 78 3.69 21.10 3.10
C ALA A 78 4.13 22.47 3.66
N TRP A 79 3.58 22.87 4.81
CA TRP A 79 3.95 24.09 5.51
C TRP A 79 5.45 24.11 5.87
N LEU A 80 5.96 23.02 6.45
CA LEU A 80 7.36 22.89 6.83
C LEU A 80 8.28 23.08 5.61
N PHE A 81 7.99 22.37 4.52
CA PHE A 81 8.82 22.45 3.32
C PHE A 81 8.75 23.83 2.65
N ARG A 82 7.59 24.48 2.68
CA ARG A 82 7.42 25.80 2.06
C ARG A 82 8.08 26.92 2.87
N TYR A 83 7.86 26.95 4.19
CA TYR A 83 8.23 28.11 5.01
C TYR A 83 9.52 27.92 5.82
N VAL A 84 9.87 26.68 6.17
CA VAL A 84 11.08 26.40 6.97
C VAL A 84 12.22 25.94 6.08
N ILE A 85 11.97 24.97 5.20
CA ILE A 85 12.99 24.44 4.27
C ILE A 85 13.13 25.34 3.04
N ASN A 86 12.06 26.03 2.64
CA ASN A 86 11.99 26.96 1.51
C ASN A 86 12.37 26.32 0.17
N VAL A 87 11.64 25.27 -0.22
CA VAL A 87 11.82 24.58 -1.51
C VAL A 87 10.54 24.59 -2.34
N ASP A 88 10.67 24.35 -3.64
CA ASP A 88 9.52 24.23 -4.53
C ASP A 88 8.79 22.89 -4.37
N TYR A 89 7.56 22.83 -4.89
CA TYR A 89 6.70 21.63 -4.82
C TYR A 89 7.38 20.34 -5.31
N PRO A 90 8.16 20.30 -6.42
CA PRO A 90 8.81 19.06 -6.86
C PRO A 90 9.74 18.45 -5.82
N TRP A 91 10.46 19.28 -5.05
CA TRP A 91 11.36 18.80 -3.99
C TRP A 91 10.58 18.30 -2.77
N PHE A 92 9.47 18.97 -2.42
CA PHE A 92 8.53 18.46 -1.43
C PHE A 92 7.93 17.11 -1.84
N ALA A 93 7.44 16.99 -3.08
CA ALA A 93 6.90 15.75 -3.63
C ALA A 93 7.96 14.64 -3.63
N PHE A 94 9.20 14.96 -4.05
CA PHE A 94 10.32 14.03 -4.01
C PHE A 94 10.56 13.50 -2.59
N ALA A 95 10.60 14.36 -1.56
CA ALA A 95 10.82 13.91 -0.19
C ALA A 95 9.72 12.96 0.32
N ILE A 96 8.46 13.25 0.04
CA ILE A 96 7.31 12.40 0.41
C ILE A 96 7.38 11.04 -0.32
N ILE A 97 7.56 11.07 -1.64
CA ILE A 97 7.62 9.86 -2.49
C ILE A 97 8.86 9.02 -2.15
N ALA A 98 10.01 9.65 -1.94
CA ALA A 98 11.24 8.98 -1.54
C ALA A 98 11.10 8.31 -0.18
N THR A 99 10.47 8.97 0.80
CA THR A 99 10.18 8.35 2.10
C THR A 99 9.23 7.16 1.94
N SER A 100 8.15 7.34 1.18
CA SER A 100 7.15 6.32 0.85
C SER A 100 7.78 5.07 0.21
N LEU A 101 8.52 5.24 -0.89
CA LEU A 101 9.18 4.15 -1.60
C LEU A 101 10.31 3.53 -0.80
N GLY A 102 11.10 4.35 -0.10
CA GLY A 102 12.22 3.87 0.71
C GLY A 102 11.76 2.89 1.78
N ILE A 103 10.67 3.20 2.48
CA ILE A 103 10.05 2.29 3.45
C ILE A 103 9.55 1.01 2.75
N LYS A 104 8.83 1.12 1.63
CA LYS A 104 8.30 -0.07 0.91
C LYS A 104 9.42 -0.99 0.43
N PHE A 105 10.45 -0.45 -0.20
CA PHE A 105 11.58 -1.23 -0.71
C PHE A 105 12.44 -1.82 0.42
N PHE A 106 12.58 -1.10 1.54
CA PHE A 106 13.17 -1.66 2.75
C PHE A 106 12.37 -2.88 3.25
N LEU A 107 11.04 -2.77 3.32
CA LEU A 107 10.19 -3.90 3.71
C LEU A 107 10.29 -5.06 2.70
N PHE A 108 10.36 -4.76 1.40
CA PHE A 108 10.52 -5.79 0.37
C PHE A 108 11.84 -6.53 0.52
N TRP A 109 12.94 -5.80 0.67
CA TRP A 109 14.27 -6.38 0.88
C TRP A 109 14.37 -7.20 2.17
N LYS A 110 13.71 -6.76 3.24
CA LYS A 110 13.77 -7.42 4.55
C LYS A 110 12.89 -8.67 4.65
N TYR A 111 11.68 -8.66 4.07
CA TYR A 111 10.67 -9.68 4.34
C TYR A 111 10.28 -10.56 3.15
N LEU A 112 10.57 -10.15 1.92
CA LEU A 112 10.28 -10.98 0.75
C LEU A 112 11.42 -11.94 0.46
N ARG A 113 11.07 -13.12 -0.04
CA ARG A 113 12.03 -14.09 -0.56
C ARG A 113 12.57 -13.63 -1.91
N TYR A 114 11.73 -12.94 -2.69
CA TYR A 114 12.08 -12.37 -3.99
C TYR A 114 11.81 -10.85 -4.01
N PRO A 115 12.70 -10.03 -3.42
CA PRO A 115 12.48 -8.59 -3.28
C PRO A 115 12.31 -7.85 -4.60
N LEU A 116 13.13 -8.17 -5.60
CA LEU A 116 13.05 -7.53 -6.92
C LEU A 116 11.73 -7.85 -7.63
N ILE A 117 11.26 -9.09 -7.56
CA ILE A 117 9.99 -9.48 -8.18
C ILE A 117 8.82 -8.78 -7.49
N GLY A 118 8.84 -8.70 -6.16
CA GLY A 118 7.84 -7.94 -5.40
C GLY A 118 7.86 -6.44 -5.73
N ALA A 119 9.06 -5.86 -5.94
CA ALA A 119 9.20 -4.48 -6.37
C ALA A 119 8.62 -4.27 -7.78
N VAL A 120 8.95 -5.12 -8.77
CA VAL A 120 8.37 -5.00 -10.13
C VAL A 120 6.85 -5.15 -10.08
N TYR A 121 6.31 -6.09 -9.31
CA TYR A 121 4.87 -6.21 -9.13
C TYR A 121 4.25 -4.93 -8.55
N TYR A 122 4.91 -4.29 -7.58
CA TYR A 122 4.50 -2.99 -7.05
C TYR A 122 4.51 -1.90 -8.12
N LEU A 123 5.55 -1.86 -8.97
CA LEU A 123 5.68 -0.87 -10.03
C LEU A 123 4.59 -0.99 -11.09
N VAL A 124 4.20 -2.21 -11.44
CA VAL A 124 3.12 -2.44 -12.39
C VAL A 124 1.76 -2.12 -11.76
N THR A 125 1.53 -2.56 -10.52
CA THR A 125 0.18 -2.56 -9.94
C THR A 125 -0.18 -1.27 -9.20
N PHE A 126 0.76 -0.73 -8.42
CA PHE A 126 0.46 0.28 -7.40
C PHE A 126 1.21 1.59 -7.60
N TYR A 127 2.38 1.59 -8.24
CA TYR A 127 3.19 2.80 -8.40
C TYR A 127 2.48 3.93 -9.18
N PRO A 128 1.76 3.69 -10.30
CA PRO A 128 1.01 4.74 -10.99
C PRO A 128 -0.06 5.36 -10.09
N ILE A 129 -0.74 4.55 -9.29
CA ILE A 129 -1.80 5.04 -8.41
C ILE A 129 -1.19 5.76 -7.21
N HIS A 130 -0.34 5.09 -6.44
CA HIS A 130 0.15 5.63 -5.17
C HIS A 130 1.16 6.76 -5.35
N GLU A 131 2.22 6.56 -6.14
CA GLU A 131 3.31 7.55 -6.19
C GLU A 131 3.04 8.68 -7.18
N TYR A 132 2.26 8.43 -8.24
CA TYR A 132 1.89 9.47 -9.21
C TYR A 132 0.60 10.20 -8.83
N THR A 133 -0.46 9.49 -8.43
CA THR A 133 -1.76 10.14 -8.17
C THR A 133 -2.01 10.42 -6.68
N GLN A 134 -1.72 9.49 -5.77
CA GLN A 134 -2.17 9.58 -4.37
C GLN A 134 -1.01 9.63 -3.36
N VAL A 135 -0.13 10.62 -3.46
CA VAL A 135 1.12 10.68 -2.64
C VAL A 135 0.88 10.66 -1.13
N ARG A 136 -0.26 11.21 -0.66
CA ARG A 136 -0.69 11.13 0.75
C ARG A 136 -0.96 9.69 1.18
N THR A 137 -1.79 8.99 0.41
CA THR A 137 -2.10 7.57 0.60
C THR A 137 -0.84 6.73 0.51
N ALA A 138 0.09 7.04 -0.40
CA ALA A 138 1.33 6.31 -0.58
C ALA A 138 2.21 6.30 0.69
N LEU A 139 2.43 7.48 1.29
CA LEU A 139 3.23 7.60 2.52
C LEU A 139 2.48 7.03 3.73
N GLY A 140 1.19 7.32 3.86
CA GLY A 140 0.36 6.74 4.91
C GLY A 140 0.40 5.22 4.88
N LEU A 141 0.24 4.62 3.70
CA LEU A 141 0.31 3.18 3.49
C LEU A 141 1.69 2.62 3.83
N ALA A 142 2.77 3.27 3.40
CA ALA A 142 4.13 2.83 3.72
C ALA A 142 4.36 2.75 5.24
N LEU A 143 3.93 3.77 5.98
CA LEU A 143 4.00 3.81 7.44
C LEU A 143 3.06 2.79 8.10
N GLY A 144 1.87 2.58 7.55
CA GLY A 144 0.92 1.55 8.01
C GLY A 144 1.47 0.14 7.88
N TYR A 145 2.07 -0.20 6.73
CA TYR A 145 2.72 -1.50 6.56
C TYR A 145 3.99 -1.63 7.41
N LEU A 146 4.74 -0.54 7.62
CA LEU A 146 5.84 -0.54 8.60
C LEU A 146 5.31 -0.85 10.01
N ALA A 147 4.18 -0.27 10.41
CA ALA A 147 3.54 -0.54 11.69
C ALA A 147 3.13 -2.02 11.83
N LEU A 148 2.54 -2.62 10.79
CA LEU A 148 2.21 -4.05 10.79
C LEU A 148 3.45 -4.94 11.02
N HIS A 149 4.56 -4.62 10.36
CA HIS A 149 5.80 -5.38 10.51
C HIS A 149 6.42 -5.18 11.91
N LEU A 150 6.40 -3.96 12.44
CA LEU A 150 6.84 -3.67 13.81
C LEU A 150 5.97 -4.39 14.85
N ALA A 151 4.66 -4.43 14.66
CA ALA A 151 3.73 -5.13 15.53
C ALA A 151 3.95 -6.65 15.49
N TYR A 152 4.18 -7.21 14.31
CA TYR A 152 4.57 -8.61 14.14
C TYR A 152 5.87 -8.96 14.89
N GLU A 153 6.84 -8.05 14.90
CA GLU A 153 8.09 -8.13 15.68
C GLU A 153 7.91 -7.80 17.17
N ARG A 154 6.68 -7.61 17.65
CA ARG A 154 6.33 -7.23 19.04
C ARG A 154 6.88 -5.87 19.49
N ARG A 155 7.26 -5.00 18.55
CA ARG A 155 7.72 -3.62 18.81
C ARG A 155 6.54 -2.66 18.82
N PHE A 156 5.56 -2.92 19.70
CA PHE A 156 4.24 -2.27 19.67
C PHE A 156 4.28 -0.75 19.78
N VAL A 157 5.13 -0.19 20.65
CA VAL A 157 5.25 1.27 20.78
C VAL A 157 5.64 1.91 19.45
N ARG A 158 6.63 1.33 18.75
CA ARG A 158 7.06 1.82 17.44
C ARG A 158 5.98 1.61 16.37
N ALA A 159 5.22 0.52 16.45
CA ALA A 159 4.09 0.27 15.57
C ALA A 159 2.98 1.32 15.75
N VAL A 160 2.62 1.63 17.00
CA VAL A 160 1.61 2.66 17.33
C VAL A 160 2.06 4.03 16.84
N ILE A 161 3.31 4.40 17.05
CA ILE A 161 3.86 5.66 16.53
C ILE A 161 3.80 5.69 15.00
N ALA A 162 4.23 4.61 14.32
CA ALA A 162 4.22 4.54 12.87
C ALA A 162 2.81 4.65 12.29
N ILE A 163 1.80 3.94 12.83
CA ILE A 163 0.43 4.03 12.33
C ILE A 163 -0.23 5.36 12.69
N ALA A 164 0.08 5.95 13.84
CA ALA A 164 -0.43 7.28 14.22
C ALA A 164 0.09 8.35 13.25
N ILE A 165 1.39 8.36 12.93
CA ILE A 165 1.96 9.26 11.92
C ILE A 165 1.35 8.94 10.54
N GLY A 166 1.22 7.67 10.16
CA GLY A 166 0.59 7.31 8.89
C GLY A 166 -0.85 7.82 8.76
N ALA A 167 -1.63 7.75 9.84
CA ALA A 167 -3.01 8.22 9.89
C ALA A 167 -3.15 9.74 9.73
N THR A 168 -2.14 10.53 10.14
CA THR A 168 -2.16 11.97 9.90
C THR A 168 -1.91 12.34 8.44
N PHE A 169 -1.34 11.44 7.63
CA PHE A 169 -1.24 11.61 6.18
C PHE A 169 -2.43 11.03 5.43
N HIS A 170 -2.99 9.92 5.93
CA HIS A 170 -4.16 9.31 5.33
C HIS A 170 -4.93 8.45 6.33
N ALA A 171 -6.14 8.91 6.70
CA ALA A 171 -6.93 8.30 7.77
C ALA A 171 -7.29 6.82 7.52
N SER A 172 -7.46 6.41 6.25
CA SER A 172 -7.89 5.05 5.92
C SER A 172 -6.88 3.98 6.34
N VAL A 173 -5.61 4.34 6.54
CA VAL A 173 -4.54 3.43 7.00
C VAL A 173 -4.87 2.79 8.36
N VAL A 174 -5.70 3.45 9.16
CA VAL A 174 -6.17 2.93 10.46
C VAL A 174 -6.91 1.60 10.29
N ILE A 175 -7.48 1.28 9.12
CA ILE A 175 -8.12 -0.01 8.82
C ILE A 175 -7.16 -1.20 9.01
N LEU A 176 -5.85 -0.98 8.90
CA LEU A 176 -4.85 -2.03 9.10
C LEU A 176 -4.83 -2.53 10.56
N LEU A 177 -5.25 -1.72 11.53
CA LEU A 177 -5.29 -2.10 12.94
C LEU A 177 -6.33 -3.19 13.23
N PRO A 178 -7.64 -3.02 12.94
CA PRO A 178 -8.61 -4.09 13.14
C PRO A 178 -8.28 -5.33 12.29
N MET A 179 -7.70 -5.17 11.09
CA MET A 179 -7.24 -6.31 10.29
C MET A 179 -6.09 -7.08 10.96
N TYR A 180 -5.12 -6.37 11.54
CA TYR A 180 -4.02 -6.98 12.30
C TYR A 180 -4.54 -7.75 13.51
N LEU A 181 -5.48 -7.16 14.26
CA LEU A 181 -6.10 -7.81 15.42
C LEU A 181 -6.89 -9.06 14.99
N ALA A 182 -7.70 -8.95 13.93
CA ALA A 182 -8.45 -10.07 13.38
C ALA A 182 -7.53 -11.23 12.97
N ALA A 183 -6.41 -10.93 12.30
CA ALA A 183 -5.48 -11.96 11.87
C ALA A 183 -4.68 -12.59 13.03
N THR A 184 -4.33 -11.79 14.04
CA THR A 184 -3.50 -12.25 15.17
C THR A 184 -4.31 -13.08 16.17
N TYR A 185 -5.51 -12.62 16.52
CA TYR A 185 -6.37 -13.24 17.53
C TYR A 185 -7.37 -14.23 16.93
N GLY A 186 -7.82 -14.01 15.68
CA GLY A 186 -8.77 -14.90 14.98
C GLY A 186 -8.21 -16.27 14.61
N ARG A 187 -6.90 -16.49 14.78
CA ARG A 187 -6.26 -17.79 14.49
C ARG A 187 -6.65 -18.89 15.48
N LYS A 188 -7.05 -18.54 16.71
CA LYS A 188 -7.52 -19.51 17.73
C LYS A 188 -9.03 -19.70 17.72
N SER A 189 -9.77 -18.74 17.16
CA SER A 189 -11.21 -18.78 17.04
C SER A 189 -11.62 -17.97 15.80
N PHE A 190 -12.16 -18.69 14.81
CA PHE A 190 -12.88 -18.16 13.64
C PHE A 190 -13.74 -16.89 13.89
N PRO A 191 -14.33 -16.64 15.08
CA PRO A 191 -15.10 -15.42 15.38
C PRO A 191 -14.44 -14.07 15.11
N ALA A 192 -13.13 -13.84 15.20
CA ALA A 192 -12.61 -12.47 15.00
C ALA A 192 -12.67 -12.03 13.53
N LEU A 193 -12.38 -12.94 12.60
CA LEU A 193 -12.58 -12.71 11.16
C LEU A 193 -14.07 -12.62 10.85
N SER A 194 -14.89 -13.47 11.47
CA SER A 194 -16.35 -13.41 11.34
C SER A 194 -16.92 -12.10 11.88
N VAL A 195 -16.46 -11.58 13.01
CA VAL A 195 -16.93 -10.32 13.61
C VAL A 195 -16.53 -9.14 12.73
N VAL A 196 -15.30 -9.08 12.22
CA VAL A 196 -14.94 -7.99 11.31
C VAL A 196 -15.66 -8.11 9.96
N SER A 197 -15.84 -9.32 9.45
CA SER A 197 -16.67 -9.58 8.26
C SER A 197 -18.13 -9.20 8.50
N ILE A 198 -18.70 -9.52 9.67
CA ILE A 198 -20.07 -9.21 10.08
C ILE A 198 -20.23 -7.72 10.29
N LEU A 199 -19.26 -7.01 10.88
CA LEU A 199 -19.32 -5.56 11.03
C LEU A 199 -19.24 -4.85 9.68
N ILE A 200 -18.38 -5.33 8.78
CA ILE A 200 -18.28 -4.83 7.40
C ILE A 200 -19.57 -5.12 6.63
N LEU A 201 -20.14 -6.32 6.76
CA LEU A 201 -21.41 -6.69 6.14
C LEU A 201 -22.60 -5.95 6.77
N ALA A 202 -22.61 -5.73 8.09
CA ALA A 202 -23.67 -5.03 8.80
C ALA A 202 -23.71 -3.53 8.43
N VAL A 203 -22.54 -2.90 8.26
CA VAL A 203 -22.45 -1.54 7.72
C VAL A 203 -22.89 -1.49 6.25
N GLY A 204 -22.62 -2.52 5.46
CA GLY A 204 -23.05 -2.59 4.06
C GLY A 204 -24.55 -2.81 3.87
N LEU A 205 -25.14 -3.68 4.70
CA LEU A 205 -26.52 -4.14 4.57
C LEU A 205 -27.54 -3.26 5.33
N SER A 206 -27.11 -2.43 6.27
CA SER A 206 -28.00 -1.51 7.00
C SER A 206 -27.77 -0.06 6.59
N ASP A 207 -28.77 0.53 5.94
CA ASP A 207 -28.76 1.95 5.54
C ASP A 207 -28.57 2.88 6.75
N SER A 208 -29.14 2.54 7.90
CA SER A 208 -29.01 3.32 9.14
C SER A 208 -27.58 3.28 9.70
N LEU A 209 -26.95 2.09 9.77
CA LEU A 209 -25.57 1.97 10.23
C LEU A 209 -24.60 2.64 9.25
N ARG A 210 -24.85 2.52 7.94
CA ARG A 210 -24.07 3.20 6.90
C ARG A 210 -24.16 4.71 7.04
N SER A 211 -25.36 5.25 7.25
CA SER A 211 -25.58 6.69 7.40
C SER A 211 -24.92 7.22 8.67
N SER A 212 -25.02 6.50 9.79
CA SER A 212 -24.33 6.86 11.03
C SER A 212 -22.80 6.80 10.89
N ALA A 213 -22.26 5.79 10.19
CA ALA A 213 -20.84 5.70 9.91
C ALA A 213 -20.36 6.86 9.02
N ILE A 214 -21.09 7.17 7.94
CA ILE A 214 -20.78 8.31 7.08
C ILE A 214 -20.80 9.61 7.90
N SER A 215 -21.82 9.83 8.73
CA SER A 215 -21.90 11.02 9.59
C SER A 215 -20.69 11.12 10.52
N PHE A 216 -20.42 10.07 11.29
CA PHE A 216 -19.31 10.04 12.25
C PHE A 216 -17.95 10.28 11.58
N PHE A 217 -17.69 9.62 10.45
CA PHE A 217 -16.42 9.79 9.76
C PHE A 217 -16.35 11.09 8.94
N SER A 218 -17.47 11.71 8.58
CA SER A 218 -17.49 13.02 7.93
C SER A 218 -17.07 14.14 8.89
N ASP A 219 -17.37 14.00 10.18
CA ASP A 219 -16.87 14.92 11.22
C ASP A 219 -15.35 14.85 11.34
N ILE A 220 -14.75 13.70 11.02
CA ILE A 220 -13.29 13.48 11.05
C ILE A 220 -12.64 13.88 9.72
N ASN A 221 -13.31 13.59 8.60
CA ASN A 221 -12.83 13.88 7.26
C ASN A 221 -13.98 14.40 6.37
N PRO A 222 -14.09 15.73 6.17
CA PRO A 222 -15.15 16.34 5.36
C PRO A 222 -15.23 15.82 3.92
N LEU A 223 -14.13 15.30 3.36
CA LEU A 223 -14.12 14.68 2.02
C LEU A 223 -15.04 13.46 1.94
N LEU A 224 -15.30 12.78 3.05
CA LEU A 224 -16.17 11.62 3.08
C LEU A 224 -17.62 11.98 2.77
N ALA A 225 -18.10 13.14 3.24
CA ALA A 225 -19.43 13.64 2.93
C ALA A 225 -19.55 13.92 1.42
N ALA A 226 -18.52 14.54 0.83
CA ALA A 226 -18.47 14.78 -0.62
C ALA A 226 -18.48 13.46 -1.42
N TYR A 227 -17.78 12.41 -0.96
CA TYR A 227 -17.83 11.09 -1.60
C TYR A 227 -19.19 10.40 -1.43
N ALA A 228 -19.86 10.60 -0.28
CA ALA A 228 -21.17 10.02 -0.01
C ALA A 228 -22.32 10.70 -0.78
N GLN A 229 -22.15 11.96 -1.19
CA GLN A 229 -23.12 12.71 -1.99
C GLN A 229 -22.96 12.47 -3.50
N ASN A 230 -21.74 12.18 -3.98
CA ASN A 230 -21.45 11.87 -5.39
C ASN A 230 -21.88 10.44 -5.83
N ARG A 231 -22.94 9.88 -5.25
CA ARG A 231 -23.39 8.49 -5.55
C ARG A 231 -23.86 8.30 -6.99
N GLU A 232 -24.29 9.36 -7.65
CA GLU A 232 -25.00 9.28 -8.94
C GLU A 232 -24.09 8.93 -10.13
N PHE A 233 -22.76 8.95 -9.98
CA PHE A 233 -21.88 8.89 -11.15
C PHE A 233 -20.98 7.66 -11.29
N ASN A 234 -20.84 6.76 -10.30
CA ASN A 234 -20.02 5.56 -10.46
C ASN A 234 -20.38 4.46 -9.44
N GLU A 235 -21.29 3.57 -9.80
CA GLU A 235 -21.45 2.31 -9.06
C GLU A 235 -20.19 1.45 -9.28
N ILE A 236 -19.45 1.15 -8.20
CA ILE A 236 -18.40 0.13 -8.31
C ILE A 236 -19.09 -1.21 -8.51
N SER A 237 -18.90 -1.77 -9.70
CA SER A 237 -19.24 -3.16 -9.94
C SER A 237 -18.40 -4.03 -9.01
N ILE A 238 -19.08 -4.68 -8.06
CA ILE A 238 -18.49 -5.73 -7.20
C ILE A 238 -17.83 -6.79 -8.10
N PHE A 239 -18.38 -7.00 -9.30
CA PHE A 239 -17.88 -7.91 -10.34
C PHE A 239 -16.94 -7.25 -11.36
N SER A 240 -16.26 -6.15 -10.99
CA SER A 240 -15.19 -5.62 -11.83
C SER A 240 -14.10 -6.68 -12.05
N LEU A 241 -13.47 -6.67 -13.22
CA LEU A 241 -12.40 -7.62 -13.55
C LEU A 241 -11.26 -7.59 -12.52
N ASN A 242 -10.97 -6.42 -11.94
CA ASN A 242 -10.01 -6.27 -10.85
C ASN A 242 -10.44 -7.06 -9.59
N ASN A 243 -11.70 -6.93 -9.17
CA ASN A 243 -12.22 -7.65 -8.01
C ASN A 243 -12.26 -9.17 -8.25
N ILE A 244 -12.69 -9.60 -9.44
CA ILE A 244 -12.71 -11.01 -9.82
C ILE A 244 -11.29 -11.57 -9.83
N GLY A 245 -10.33 -10.83 -10.38
CA GLY A 245 -8.94 -11.25 -10.43
C GLY A 245 -8.31 -11.41 -9.05
N LEU A 246 -8.55 -10.44 -8.16
CA LEU A 246 -8.12 -10.53 -6.77
C LEU A 246 -8.81 -11.68 -6.01
N LEU A 247 -10.13 -11.85 -6.18
CA LEU A 247 -10.87 -12.95 -5.56
C LEU A 247 -10.34 -14.31 -6.01
N LEU A 248 -10.11 -14.49 -7.31
CA LEU A 248 -9.55 -15.73 -7.86
C LEU A 248 -8.13 -15.97 -7.35
N ALA A 249 -7.29 -14.93 -7.28
CA ALA A 249 -5.95 -15.05 -6.70
C ALA A 249 -5.98 -15.50 -5.23
N ILE A 250 -6.87 -14.92 -4.42
CA ILE A 250 -7.04 -15.30 -3.01
C ILE A 250 -7.57 -16.74 -2.89
N PHE A 251 -8.55 -17.10 -3.73
CA PHE A 251 -9.10 -18.46 -3.78
C PHE A 251 -8.01 -19.48 -4.11
N LEU A 252 -7.23 -19.26 -5.18
CA LEU A 252 -6.12 -20.13 -5.56
C LEU A 252 -5.05 -20.17 -4.45
N GLY A 253 -4.74 -19.03 -3.82
CA GLY A 253 -3.81 -18.94 -2.69
C GLY A 253 -4.26 -19.74 -1.46
N PHE A 254 -5.56 -19.80 -1.21
CA PHE A 254 -6.13 -20.63 -0.15
C PHE A 254 -5.87 -22.12 -0.38
N PHE A 255 -6.11 -22.61 -1.61
CA PHE A 255 -5.84 -23.99 -2.00
C PHE A 255 -4.34 -24.31 -2.05
N ALA A 256 -3.52 -23.31 -2.39
CA ALA A 256 -2.07 -23.42 -2.32
C ALA A 256 -1.54 -23.49 -0.87
N GLY A 257 -2.34 -23.05 0.11
CA GLY A 257 -2.05 -23.16 1.53
C GLY A 257 -1.36 -21.94 2.16
N TRP A 258 -1.43 -20.76 1.53
CA TRP A 258 -0.81 -19.52 2.01
C TRP A 258 -1.14 -19.21 3.49
N GLN A 259 -2.39 -19.42 3.89
CA GLN A 259 -2.89 -19.23 5.25
C GLN A 259 -2.24 -20.14 6.30
N LYS A 260 -1.65 -21.28 5.89
CA LYS A 260 -1.05 -22.27 6.80
C LYS A 260 0.48 -22.20 6.85
N GLU A 261 1.13 -21.60 5.84
CA GLU A 261 2.58 -21.63 5.68
C GLU A 261 3.35 -20.98 6.85
N SER A 262 2.88 -19.83 7.34
CA SER A 262 3.47 -19.19 8.53
C SER A 262 2.50 -18.23 9.23
N ARG A 263 2.87 -17.73 10.41
CA ARG A 263 2.13 -16.62 11.06
C ARG A 263 2.11 -15.36 10.22
N TYR A 264 3.22 -15.08 9.55
CA TYR A 264 3.34 -13.95 8.65
C TYR A 264 2.42 -14.09 7.43
N HIS A 265 2.43 -15.25 6.76
CA HIS A 265 1.56 -15.47 5.60
C HIS A 265 0.07 -15.40 5.98
N SER A 266 -0.31 -16.01 7.11
CA SER A 266 -1.67 -15.91 7.64
C SER A 266 -2.09 -14.46 7.91
N LEU A 267 -1.19 -13.62 8.43
CA LEU A 267 -1.47 -12.20 8.67
C LEU A 267 -1.83 -11.48 7.38
N PHE A 268 -0.93 -11.50 6.39
CA PHE A 268 -1.15 -10.77 5.15
C PHE A 268 -2.25 -11.39 4.29
N PHE A 269 -2.49 -12.71 4.40
CA PHE A 269 -3.59 -13.37 3.71
C PHE A 269 -4.95 -12.91 4.24
N VAL A 270 -5.11 -12.78 5.57
CA VAL A 270 -6.33 -12.21 6.18
C VAL A 270 -6.54 -10.76 5.74
N ILE A 271 -5.47 -9.94 5.70
CA ILE A 271 -5.55 -8.56 5.21
C ILE A 271 -5.99 -8.53 3.74
N SER A 272 -5.50 -9.45 2.90
CA SER A 272 -5.91 -9.59 1.49
C SER A 272 -7.39 -9.96 1.36
N ILE A 273 -7.91 -10.87 2.19
CA ILE A 273 -9.35 -11.17 2.25
C ILE A 273 -10.14 -9.92 2.64
N GLY A 274 -9.63 -9.14 3.60
CA GLY A 274 -10.21 -7.87 4.01
C GLY A 274 -10.45 -6.91 2.84
N ALA A 275 -9.57 -6.90 1.84
CA ALA A 275 -9.74 -6.07 0.64
C ALA A 275 -11.03 -6.40 -0.12
N ILE A 276 -11.37 -7.69 -0.26
CA ILE A 276 -12.61 -8.14 -0.91
C ILE A 276 -13.84 -7.84 -0.04
N LEU A 277 -13.73 -8.12 1.27
CA LEU A 277 -14.83 -7.88 2.21
C LEU A 277 -15.24 -6.42 2.24
N VAL A 278 -14.26 -5.50 2.21
CA VAL A 278 -14.49 -4.06 2.15
C VAL A 278 -15.25 -3.65 0.89
N VAL A 279 -14.92 -4.21 -0.27
CA VAL A 279 -15.65 -3.91 -1.52
C VAL A 279 -17.12 -4.33 -1.41
N ILE A 280 -17.38 -5.51 -0.82
CA ILE A 280 -18.74 -6.02 -0.63
C ILE A 280 -19.49 -5.16 0.39
N GLY A 281 -18.90 -4.95 1.57
CA GLY A 281 -19.54 -4.26 2.69
C GLY A 281 -19.59 -2.74 2.56
N LEU A 282 -18.79 -2.12 1.70
CA LEU A 282 -18.86 -0.68 1.44
C LEU A 282 -19.34 -0.37 0.01
N SER A 283 -19.98 -1.32 -0.66
CA SER A 283 -20.53 -1.15 -2.02
C SER A 283 -21.45 0.07 -2.15
N GLY A 284 -22.17 0.44 -1.08
CA GLY A 284 -23.00 1.66 -1.04
C GLY A 284 -22.24 2.99 -0.95
N VAL A 285 -20.90 2.97 -0.78
CA VAL A 285 -20.02 4.15 -0.84
C VAL A 285 -18.77 3.80 -1.67
N PRO A 286 -18.92 3.71 -3.01
CA PRO A 286 -17.92 3.09 -3.89
C PRO A 286 -16.52 3.68 -3.75
N MET A 287 -16.39 5.01 -3.77
CA MET A 287 -15.10 5.69 -3.64
C MET A 287 -14.36 5.30 -2.37
N VAL A 288 -15.05 5.16 -1.24
CA VAL A 288 -14.45 4.76 0.04
C VAL A 288 -14.04 3.29 -0.01
N ALA A 289 -14.91 2.43 -0.54
CA ALA A 289 -14.63 1.01 -0.72
C ALA A 289 -13.34 0.79 -1.51
N GLN A 290 -13.17 1.51 -2.63
CA GLN A 290 -11.98 1.42 -3.47
C GLN A 290 -10.71 1.88 -2.75
N ARG A 291 -10.75 3.02 -2.03
CA ARG A 291 -9.56 3.52 -1.31
C ARG A 291 -9.14 2.58 -0.19
N VAL A 292 -10.09 2.05 0.56
CA VAL A 292 -9.80 1.08 1.62
C VAL A 292 -9.33 -0.25 1.03
N LYS A 293 -9.92 -0.70 -0.09
CA LYS A 293 -9.45 -1.87 -0.84
C LYS A 293 -8.00 -1.71 -1.27
N GLU A 294 -7.62 -0.57 -1.85
CA GLU A 294 -6.24 -0.29 -2.30
C GLU A 294 -5.23 -0.43 -1.15
N VAL A 295 -5.55 0.10 0.04
CA VAL A 295 -4.72 -0.06 1.24
C VAL A 295 -4.51 -1.53 1.62
N LEU A 296 -5.58 -2.32 1.59
CA LEU A 296 -5.54 -3.73 1.95
C LEU A 296 -4.92 -4.60 0.85
N TYR A 297 -5.09 -4.24 -0.42
CA TYR A 297 -4.62 -5.02 -1.57
C TYR A 297 -3.09 -5.13 -1.63
N VAL A 298 -2.35 -4.12 -1.13
CA VAL A 298 -0.87 -4.18 -1.05
C VAL A 298 -0.36 -5.38 -0.22
N SER A 299 -1.17 -5.95 0.66
CA SER A 299 -0.81 -7.15 1.44
C SER A 299 -0.53 -8.37 0.56
N THR A 300 -1.12 -8.44 -0.63
CA THR A 300 -0.91 -9.53 -1.59
C THR A 300 0.55 -9.64 -2.02
N ILE A 301 1.31 -8.52 -2.05
CA ILE A 301 2.74 -8.53 -2.34
C ILE A 301 3.48 -9.42 -1.33
N PHE A 302 3.19 -9.23 -0.05
CA PHE A 302 3.85 -9.90 1.06
C PHE A 302 3.49 -11.37 1.18
N VAL A 303 2.28 -11.77 0.77
CA VAL A 303 1.92 -13.19 0.72
C VAL A 303 2.57 -13.87 -0.49
N ALA A 304 2.37 -13.29 -1.68
CA ALA A 304 2.75 -13.93 -2.95
C ALA A 304 4.27 -14.05 -3.14
N HIS A 305 5.03 -12.99 -2.80
CA HIS A 305 6.46 -12.90 -3.12
C HIS A 305 7.38 -13.29 -1.95
N ARG A 306 6.79 -13.64 -0.80
CA ARG A 306 7.49 -14.34 0.28
C ARG A 306 7.38 -15.86 0.15
N SER A 307 6.26 -16.35 -0.37
CA SER A 307 6.01 -17.77 -0.61
C SER A 307 7.05 -18.35 -1.57
N VAL A 308 7.39 -19.62 -1.40
CA VAL A 308 8.25 -20.33 -2.35
C VAL A 308 7.49 -20.56 -3.65
N PHE A 309 8.04 -20.16 -4.79
CA PHE A 309 7.46 -20.50 -6.09
C PHE A 309 7.51 -22.00 -6.29
N SER A 310 6.33 -22.60 -6.21
CA SER A 310 6.06 -24.02 -6.40
C SER A 310 4.86 -24.16 -7.34
N TYR A 311 4.69 -25.33 -7.95
CA TYR A 311 3.54 -25.60 -8.83
C TYR A 311 2.19 -25.29 -8.18
N ARG A 312 2.08 -25.35 -6.85
CA ARG A 312 0.87 -25.00 -6.09
C ARG A 312 0.65 -23.49 -6.00
N ASN A 313 1.72 -22.71 -5.83
CA ASN A 313 1.65 -21.27 -5.60
C ASN A 313 1.61 -20.46 -6.90
N ILE A 314 2.22 -20.98 -7.98
CA ILE A 314 2.34 -20.28 -9.27
C ILE A 314 1.00 -19.78 -9.81
N PRO A 315 -0.11 -20.56 -9.82
CA PRO A 315 -1.38 -20.07 -10.35
C PRO A 315 -1.90 -18.82 -9.63
N ALA A 316 -1.82 -18.77 -8.30
CA ALA A 316 -2.26 -17.64 -7.51
C ALA A 316 -1.38 -16.39 -7.75
N VAL A 317 -0.06 -16.58 -7.84
CA VAL A 317 0.89 -15.51 -8.17
C VAL A 317 0.63 -14.99 -9.58
N MET A 318 0.47 -15.86 -10.57
CA MET A 318 0.15 -15.47 -11.95
C MET A 318 -1.15 -14.68 -12.02
N MET A 319 -2.18 -15.08 -11.27
CA MET A 319 -3.44 -14.35 -11.25
C MET A 319 -3.30 -12.93 -10.68
N LEU A 320 -2.46 -12.75 -9.66
CA LEU A 320 -2.11 -11.41 -9.16
C LEU A 320 -1.41 -10.59 -10.24
N TRP A 321 -0.43 -11.16 -10.93
CA TRP A 321 0.28 -10.49 -12.03
C TRP A 321 -0.64 -10.12 -13.19
N LEU A 322 -1.57 -10.99 -13.59
CA LEU A 322 -2.58 -10.69 -14.60
C LEU A 322 -3.49 -9.54 -14.16
N THR A 323 -3.92 -9.54 -12.89
CA THR A 323 -4.74 -8.47 -12.32
C THR A 323 -3.97 -7.15 -12.26
N GLY A 324 -2.71 -7.18 -11.85
CA GLY A 324 -1.83 -6.01 -11.82
C GLY A 324 -1.53 -5.46 -13.21
N GLY A 325 -1.29 -6.33 -14.19
CA GLY A 325 -1.11 -5.95 -15.59
C GLY A 325 -2.37 -5.33 -16.20
N LEU A 326 -3.55 -5.88 -15.89
CA LEU A 326 -4.82 -5.26 -16.26
C LEU A 326 -4.96 -3.86 -15.66
N LEU A 327 -4.65 -3.69 -14.38
CA LEU A 327 -4.72 -2.37 -13.74
C LEU A 327 -3.73 -1.38 -14.36
N PHE A 328 -2.52 -1.83 -14.67
CA PHE A 328 -1.55 -1.02 -15.37
C PHE A 328 -2.08 -0.56 -16.74
N TYR A 329 -2.62 -1.50 -17.52
CA TYR A 329 -3.22 -1.24 -18.83
C TYR A 329 -4.37 -0.22 -18.73
N LEU A 330 -5.28 -0.39 -17.78
CA LEU A 330 -6.41 0.51 -17.57
C LEU A 330 -5.96 1.90 -17.14
N ASN A 331 -4.92 2.01 -16.31
CA ASN A 331 -4.36 3.31 -15.94
C ASN A 331 -3.77 4.05 -17.16
N LEU A 332 -3.01 3.34 -18.01
CA LEU A 332 -2.44 3.92 -19.24
C LEU A 332 -3.49 4.40 -20.24
N HIS A 333 -4.66 3.74 -20.30
CA HIS A 333 -5.72 4.04 -21.27
C HIS A 333 -6.89 4.81 -20.64
N SER A 334 -6.77 5.27 -19.40
CA SER A 334 -7.85 5.99 -18.72
C SER A 334 -8.20 7.32 -19.39
N ASP A 335 -7.26 7.92 -20.15
CA ASP A 335 -7.49 9.11 -20.98
C ASP A 335 -8.23 8.78 -22.30
N VAL A 336 -8.15 7.53 -22.78
CA VAL A 336 -8.78 7.08 -24.05
C VAL A 336 -10.17 6.49 -23.81
N LEU A 337 -10.40 5.89 -22.64
CA LEU A 337 -11.63 5.16 -22.31
C LEU A 337 -12.63 5.94 -21.45
N GLY A 338 -12.34 7.20 -21.13
CA GLY A 338 -13.29 8.08 -20.45
C GLY A 338 -13.68 7.56 -19.06
N GLY A 339 -12.75 7.66 -18.10
CA GLY A 339 -13.07 7.65 -16.67
C GLY A 339 -13.43 6.29 -16.07
N TYR A 340 -12.49 5.73 -15.31
CA TYR A 340 -12.81 4.91 -14.14
C TYR A 340 -12.66 5.75 -12.86
#